data_AF-A0A656K1T6-F1
#
_entry.id   AF-A0A656K1T6-F1
#
_cell.length_a   1.000
_cell.length_b   1.000
_cell.length_c   1.000
_cell.angle_alpha   90.00
_cell.angle_beta   90.00
_cell.angle_gamma   90.00
#
_symmetry.space_group_name_H-M   'P 1'
#
loop_
_entity.id
_entity.type
_entity.pdbx_description
1 polymer ?
#
loop_
_entity_poly.entity_id
_entity_poly.type
_entity_poly.pdbx_seq_one_letter_code
_entity_poly.pdbx_strand_id
1 'polypeptide(L)'
;SDSLRVPDAGDAAAEWVSRFIGKSTRMVYLPVERARWMPSGYGSVDDRVNFADGFPLLLIGQGSLDDLSARLGRSMEMLRFRPNLVIEGAEAFAEDGWKRIRIGDIEFRLLKPCARCILTTI
;
A
#
# COMPACT_ATOMS: atom_id res chain seq x y z
N SER A 1 -15.37 10.26 -9.25
CA SER A 1 -14.84 9.02 -9.84
C SER A 1 -13.50 9.36 -10.46
N ASP A 2 -12.41 8.80 -9.94
CA ASP A 2 -11.09 8.92 -10.58
C ASP A 2 -11.03 7.89 -11.72
N SER A 3 -10.55 8.29 -12.89
CA SER A 3 -10.52 7.42 -14.07
C SER A 3 -9.18 7.57 -14.78
N LEU A 4 -8.52 6.45 -15.06
CA LEU A 4 -7.21 6.40 -15.70
C LEU A 4 -7.26 5.61 -17.00
N ARG A 5 -6.61 6.13 -18.05
CA ARG A 5 -6.38 5.41 -19.30
C ARG A 5 -4.97 4.88 -19.35
N VAL A 6 -4.84 3.56 -19.42
CA VAL A 6 -3.58 2.85 -19.26
C VAL A 6 -3.34 1.88 -20.40
N PRO A 7 -2.08 1.62 -20.77
CA PRO A 7 -1.75 0.59 -21.74
C PRO A 7 -2.17 -0.80 -21.24
N ASP A 8 -2.66 -1.60 -22.19
CA ASP A 8 -2.96 -3.01 -22.00
C ASP A 8 -1.66 -3.85 -22.09
N ALA A 9 -1.57 -4.91 -21.29
CA ALA A 9 -0.39 -5.78 -21.24
C ALA A 9 -0.37 -6.88 -22.31
N GLY A 10 -1.35 -6.90 -23.22
CA GLY A 10 -1.46 -7.83 -24.35
C GLY A 10 -2.34 -9.04 -24.06
N ASP A 11 -2.71 -9.75 -25.13
CA ASP A 11 -3.66 -10.86 -25.06
C ASP A 11 -3.12 -12.05 -24.28
N ALA A 12 -1.82 -12.35 -24.38
CA ALA A 12 -1.21 -13.43 -23.61
C ALA A 12 -1.34 -13.20 -22.08
N ALA A 13 -1.14 -11.97 -21.62
CA ALA A 13 -1.32 -11.61 -20.20
C ALA A 13 -2.79 -11.70 -19.80
N ALA A 14 -3.70 -11.21 -20.66
CA ALA A 14 -5.14 -11.27 -20.44
C ALA A 14 -5.66 -12.71 -20.36
N GLU A 15 -5.24 -13.60 -21.25
CA GLU A 15 -5.60 -15.02 -21.23
C GLU A 15 -5.11 -15.71 -19.96
N TRP A 16 -3.86 -15.46 -19.59
CA TRP A 16 -3.27 -16.04 -18.39
C TRP A 16 -4.04 -15.62 -17.13
N VAL A 17 -4.26 -14.32 -16.93
CA VAL A 17 -4.94 -13.81 -15.73
C VAL A 17 -6.42 -14.19 -15.72
N SER A 18 -7.08 -14.24 -16.89
CA SER A 18 -8.47 -14.68 -16.99
C SER A 18 -8.64 -16.13 -16.57
N ARG A 19 -7.70 -17.00 -16.97
CA ARG A 19 -7.68 -18.41 -16.58
C ARG A 19 -7.45 -18.57 -15.08
N PHE A 20 -6.50 -17.82 -14.52
CA PHE A 20 -6.19 -17.87 -13.10
C PHE A 20 -7.37 -17.41 -12.23
N ILE A 21 -8.01 -16.29 -12.59
CA ILE A 21 -9.14 -15.73 -11.81
C ILE A 21 -10.46 -16.45 -12.11
N GLY A 22 -10.60 -17.11 -13.26
CA GLY A 22 -11.84 -17.76 -13.69
C GLY A 22 -12.88 -16.80 -14.29
N LYS A 23 -12.47 -15.61 -14.73
CA LYS A 23 -13.35 -14.61 -15.37
C LYS A 23 -12.59 -13.79 -16.41
N SER A 24 -13.30 -13.30 -17.44
CA SER A 24 -12.69 -12.41 -18.46
C SER A 24 -12.07 -11.18 -17.80
N THR A 25 -10.75 -11.05 -17.89
CA THR A 25 -9.94 -10.04 -17.19
C THR A 25 -8.79 -9.56 -18.08
N ARG A 26 -8.55 -8.25 -18.11
CA ARG A 26 -7.36 -7.66 -18.76
C ARG A 26 -6.34 -7.27 -17.70
N MET A 27 -5.06 -7.46 -18.04
CA MET A 27 -3.95 -6.93 -17.26
C MET A 27 -3.48 -5.62 -17.89
N VAL A 28 -3.22 -4.62 -17.05
CA VAL A 28 -2.78 -3.28 -17.46
C VAL A 28 -1.63 -2.85 -16.58
N TYR A 29 -0.84 -1.87 -17.04
CA TYR A 29 0.19 -1.24 -16.23
C TYR A 29 0.06 0.28 -16.33
N LEU A 30 0.48 0.99 -15.27
CA LEU A 30 0.51 2.46 -15.28
C LEU A 30 1.95 2.93 -15.52
N PRO A 31 2.26 3.53 -16.68
CA PRO A 31 3.54 4.18 -16.89
C PRO A 31 3.75 5.29 -15.86
N VAL A 32 5.00 5.51 -15.43
CA VAL A 32 5.35 6.51 -14.40
C VAL A 32 4.90 7.91 -14.83
N GLU A 33 4.96 8.21 -16.13
CA GLU A 33 4.55 9.48 -16.72
C GLU A 33 3.03 9.71 -16.63
N ARG A 34 2.25 8.64 -16.42
CA ARG A 34 0.80 8.67 -16.22
C ARG A 34 0.39 8.49 -14.76
N ALA A 35 1.36 8.44 -13.85
CA ALA A 35 1.08 8.33 -12.42
C ALA A 35 0.21 9.50 -11.96
N ARG A 36 -0.81 9.18 -11.18
CA ARG A 36 -1.75 10.19 -10.69
C ARG A 36 -1.14 10.99 -9.56
N TRP A 37 -1.58 12.23 -9.43
CA TRP A 37 -1.24 13.05 -8.28
C TRP A 37 -1.83 12.44 -7.01
N MET A 38 -1.14 12.64 -5.90
CA MET A 38 -1.71 12.29 -4.60
C MET A 38 -2.97 13.12 -4.27
N PRO A 39 -3.85 12.62 -3.38
CA PRO A 39 -5.02 13.37 -2.92
C PRO A 39 -4.64 14.74 -2.36
N SER A 40 -5.41 15.78 -2.70
CA SER A 40 -5.15 17.14 -2.24
C SER A 40 -5.11 17.24 -0.71
N GLY A 41 -4.21 18.08 -0.20
CA GLY A 41 -3.99 18.26 1.24
C GLY A 41 -2.95 17.32 1.87
N TYR A 42 -2.39 16.38 1.12
CA TYR A 42 -1.29 15.51 1.56
C TYR A 42 -0.16 15.45 0.53
N GLY A 43 1.08 15.36 1.00
CA GLY A 43 2.27 15.30 0.12
C GLY A 43 2.70 16.67 -0.42
N SER A 44 3.68 16.67 -1.32
CA SER A 44 4.04 17.82 -2.16
C SER A 44 3.32 17.74 -3.51
N VAL A 45 3.28 18.87 -4.23
CA VAL A 45 2.68 18.94 -5.57
C VAL A 45 3.25 17.87 -6.49
N ASP A 46 4.52 17.48 -6.31
CA ASP A 46 5.21 16.50 -7.15
C ASP A 46 4.95 15.02 -6.78
N ASP A 47 4.27 14.73 -5.66
CA ASP A 47 4.11 13.36 -5.20
C ASP A 47 3.10 12.60 -6.09
N ARG A 48 3.55 11.45 -6.60
CA ARG A 48 2.80 10.59 -7.50
C ARG A 48 2.46 9.26 -6.85
N VAL A 49 1.33 8.70 -7.26
CA VAL A 49 0.92 7.34 -6.89
C VAL A 49 0.38 6.63 -8.12
N ASN A 50 0.61 5.32 -8.20
CA ASN A 50 0.04 4.49 -9.26
C ASN A 50 -1.36 3.98 -8.84
N PHE A 51 -1.63 2.69 -9.06
CA PHE A 51 -2.89 2.05 -8.67
C PHE A 51 -3.06 1.81 -7.17
N ALA A 52 -2.06 2.15 -6.34
CA ALA A 52 -2.21 2.07 -4.89
C ALA A 52 -3.31 3.04 -4.42
N ASP A 53 -4.08 2.63 -3.41
CA ASP A 53 -5.33 3.31 -3.01
C ASP A 53 -5.15 4.79 -2.64
N GLY A 54 -4.08 5.13 -1.91
CA GLY A 54 -3.88 6.50 -1.43
C GLY A 54 -2.46 7.03 -1.51
N PHE A 55 -1.47 6.21 -1.14
CA PHE A 55 -0.09 6.66 -0.93
C PHE A 55 0.88 5.62 -1.53
N PRO A 56 2.07 6.05 -1.99
CA PRO A 56 3.03 5.16 -2.65
C PRO A 56 3.66 4.14 -1.72
N LEU A 57 3.73 4.43 -0.42
CA LEU A 57 4.31 3.56 0.59
C LEU A 57 3.36 3.43 1.78
N LEU A 58 3.27 2.20 2.30
CA LEU A 58 2.69 1.88 3.58
C LEU A 58 3.77 1.34 4.53
N LEU A 59 3.76 1.88 5.74
CA LEU A 59 4.64 1.49 6.84
C LEU A 59 3.81 0.93 8.00
N ILE A 60 4.35 -0.06 8.70
CA ILE A 60 3.76 -0.61 9.92
C ILE A 60 4.86 -1.14 10.86
N GLY A 61 4.65 -1.03 12.16
CA GLY A 61 5.53 -1.61 13.17
C GLY A 61 5.21 -3.08 13.44
N GLN A 62 6.25 -3.91 13.65
CA GLN A 62 6.08 -5.29 14.12
C GLN A 62 5.38 -5.34 15.48
N GLY A 63 5.74 -4.44 16.41
CA GLY A 63 5.07 -4.32 17.71
C GLY A 63 3.57 -4.03 17.60
N SER A 64 3.14 -3.28 16.58
CA SER A 64 1.72 -3.02 16.31
C SER A 64 0.97 -4.27 15.85
N LEU A 65 1.61 -5.12 15.04
CA LEU A 65 1.06 -6.42 14.63
C LEU A 65 0.98 -7.39 15.82
N ASP A 66 2.00 -7.40 16.67
CA ASP A 66 2.09 -8.29 17.83
C ASP A 66 1.01 -7.94 18.86
N ASP A 67 0.85 -6.66 19.21
CA ASP A 67 -0.22 -6.20 20.09
C ASP A 67 -1.61 -6.54 19.51
N LEU A 68 -1.83 -6.28 18.22
CA LEU A 68 -3.10 -6.64 17.58
C LEU A 68 -3.36 -8.15 17.62
N SER A 69 -2.34 -8.96 17.35
CA SER A 69 -2.43 -10.43 17.42
C SER A 69 -2.79 -10.90 18.83
N ALA A 70 -2.15 -10.31 19.85
CA ALA A 70 -2.44 -10.61 21.25
C ALA A 70 -3.88 -10.26 21.62
N ARG A 71 -4.38 -9.09 21.22
CA ARG A 71 -5.77 -8.66 21.44
C ARG A 71 -6.80 -9.56 20.74
N LEU A 72 -6.45 -10.09 19.58
CA LEU A 72 -7.30 -11.03 18.83
C LEU A 72 -7.21 -12.47 19.35
N GLY A 73 -6.26 -12.78 20.24
CA GLY A 73 -6.01 -14.14 20.72
C GLY A 73 -5.49 -15.10 19.65
N ARG A 74 -4.99 -14.58 18.51
CA ARG A 74 -4.43 -15.37 17.42
C ARG A 74 -3.37 -14.58 16.66
N SER A 75 -2.38 -15.29 16.13
CA SER A 75 -1.36 -14.68 15.27
C SER A 75 -1.99 -14.13 13.98
N MET A 76 -1.62 -12.90 13.64
CA MET A 76 -1.95 -12.26 12.37
C MET A 76 -0.70 -12.19 11.49
N GLU A 77 -0.89 -12.41 10.19
CA GLU A 77 0.20 -12.28 9.22
C GLU A 77 0.34 -10.83 8.75
N MET A 78 1.58 -10.34 8.69
CA MET A 78 1.89 -8.98 8.22
C MET A 78 1.37 -8.70 6.80
N LEU A 79 1.39 -9.71 5.94
CA LEU A 79 0.92 -9.62 4.55
C LEU A 79 -0.56 -9.20 4.43
N ARG A 80 -1.38 -9.43 5.46
CA ARG A 80 -2.79 -8.98 5.49
C ARG A 80 -2.93 -7.47 5.42
N PHE A 81 -1.93 -6.73 5.92
CA PHE A 81 -1.90 -5.27 5.93
C PHE A 81 -1.22 -4.67 4.70
N ARG A 82 -0.58 -5.52 3.88
CA ARG A 82 0.12 -5.15 2.63
C ARG A 82 1.13 -3.98 2.78
N PRO A 83 1.98 -3.94 3.83
CA PRO A 83 2.96 -2.89 3.97
C PRO A 83 4.05 -3.01 2.91
N ASN A 84 4.68 -1.88 2.59
CA ASN A 84 5.94 -1.83 1.86
C ASN A 84 7.14 -1.90 2.83
N LEU A 85 6.99 -1.30 4.02
CA LEU A 85 8.02 -1.22 5.04
C LEU A 85 7.49 -1.77 6.36
N VAL A 86 8.27 -2.66 6.98
CA VAL A 86 8.04 -3.18 8.33
C VAL A 86 9.19 -2.73 9.21
N ILE A 87 8.89 -2.21 10.39
CA ILE A 87 9.89 -1.71 11.33
C ILE A 87 9.79 -2.47 12.66
N GLU A 88 10.95 -2.84 13.20
CA GLU A 88 11.08 -3.51 14.49
C GLU A 88 11.71 -2.59 15.53
N GLY A 89 11.58 -2.96 16.81
CA GLY A 89 12.25 -2.26 17.92
C GLY A 89 11.55 -0.99 18.43
N ALA A 90 10.33 -0.72 17.97
CA ALA A 90 9.49 0.36 18.48
C ALA A 90 8.31 -0.19 19.29
N GLU A 91 7.81 0.61 20.23
CA GLU A 91 6.57 0.34 20.95
C GLU A 91 5.38 0.20 19.99
N ALA A 92 4.36 -0.57 20.40
CA ALA A 92 3.16 -0.76 19.60
C ALA A 92 2.51 0.59 19.23
N PHE A 93 2.20 0.75 17.95
CA PHE A 93 1.59 1.96 17.35
C PHE A 93 2.45 3.24 17.42
N ALA A 94 3.74 3.13 17.75
CA ALA A 94 4.63 4.29 17.76
C ALA A 94 4.68 5.01 16.40
N GLU A 95 4.51 4.27 15.29
CA GLU A 95 4.50 4.80 13.93
C GLU A 95 3.41 5.83 13.66
N ASP A 96 2.29 5.79 14.39
CA ASP A 96 1.19 6.74 14.22
C ASP A 96 1.59 8.16 14.65
N GLY A 97 2.56 8.27 15.55
CA GLY A 97 3.08 9.53 16.05
C GLY A 97 4.20 10.13 15.19
N TRP A 98 4.88 9.31 14.36
CA TRP A 98 6.03 9.77 13.59
C TRP A 98 5.62 10.73 12.48
N LYS A 99 6.47 11.72 12.23
CA LYS A 99 6.30 12.69 11.13
C LYS A 99 7.33 12.52 10.04
N ARG A 100 8.54 12.10 10.41
CA ARG A 100 9.64 11.78 9.50
C ARG A 100 10.40 10.59 10.05
N ILE A 101 10.91 9.77 9.15
CA ILE A 101 11.91 8.75 9.45
C ILE A 101 13.02 8.83 8.41
N ARG A 102 14.15 8.22 8.73
CA ARG A 102 15.27 8.06 7.80
C ARG A 102 15.72 6.61 7.80
N ILE A 103 15.89 6.05 6.60
CA ILE A 103 16.41 4.69 6.39
C ILE A 103 17.66 4.83 5.51
N GLY A 104 18.83 4.57 6.08
CA GLY A 104 20.10 4.91 5.45
C GLY A 104 20.19 6.42 5.19
N ASP A 105 20.33 6.79 3.92
CA ASP A 105 20.43 8.18 3.45
C ASP A 105 19.09 8.74 2.93
N ILE A 106 18.01 7.95 2.97
CA ILE A 106 16.71 8.33 2.43
C ILE A 106 15.79 8.79 3.55
N GLU A 107 15.25 10.00 3.43
CA GLU A 107 14.23 10.54 4.33
C GLU A 107 12.82 10.30 3.79
N PHE A 108 11.91 9.92 4.69
CA PHE A 108 10.49 9.70 4.39
C PHE A 108 9.64 10.62 5.25
N ARG A 109 8.55 11.12 4.68
CA ARG A 109 7.50 11.87 5.39
C ARG A 109 6.33 10.94 5.67
N LEU A 110 5.86 10.91 6.92
CA LEU A 110 4.66 10.18 7.31
C LEU A 110 3.47 11.14 7.27
N LEU A 111 2.59 10.92 6.30
CA LEU A 111 1.58 11.90 5.93
C LEU A 111 0.26 11.72 6.70
N LYS A 112 -0.18 10.47 6.87
CA LYS A 112 -1.40 10.15 7.63
C LYS A 112 -1.44 8.67 8.05
N PRO A 113 -2.26 8.33 9.07
CA PRO A 113 -2.58 6.94 9.38
C PRO A 113 -3.30 6.22 8.23
N CYS A 114 -3.08 4.90 8.13
CA CYS A 114 -3.75 4.05 7.15
C CYS A 114 -5.04 3.46 7.74
N ALA A 115 -6.18 3.99 7.33
CA ALA A 115 -7.48 3.41 7.65
C ALA A 115 -7.60 2.02 7.01
N ARG A 116 -8.02 1.02 7.81
CA ARG A 116 -8.11 -0.37 7.35
C ARG A 116 -9.51 -0.68 6.83
N CYS A 117 -9.57 -1.39 5.71
CA CYS A 117 -10.81 -1.89 5.11
C CYS A 117 -10.91 -3.41 5.30
N ILE A 118 -12.00 -4.01 4.79
CA ILE A 118 -12.27 -5.45 4.89
C ILE A 118 -11.17 -6.34 4.26
N LEU A 119 -10.30 -5.81 3.40
CA LEU A 119 -9.27 -6.59 2.72
C LEU A 119 -8.21 -7.21 3.67
N THR A 120 -8.19 -6.82 4.94
CA THR A 120 -7.35 -7.44 5.97
C THR A 120 -7.88 -8.81 6.43
N THR A 121 -9.14 -9.14 6.10
CA THR A 121 -9.82 -10.36 6.55
C THR A 121 -9.84 -11.50 5.53
N ILE A 122 -9.14 -11.35 4.39
CA ILE A 122 -9.05 -12.35 3.32
C ILE A 122 -7.98 -13.40 3.67
#